data_AF-A0A5D0NE99-F1
#
_entry.id   AF-A0A5D0NE99-F1
#
_cell.length_a   1.000
_cell.length_b   1.000
_cell.length_c   1.000
_cell.angle_alpha   90.00
_cell.angle_beta   90.00
_cell.angle_gamma   90.00
#
_symmetry.space_group_name_H-M   'P 1'
#
loop_
_entity.id
_entity.type
_entity.pdbx_description
1 polymer ?
#
loop_
_entity_poly.entity_id
_entity_poly.type
_entity_poly.pdbx_seq_one_letter_code
_entity_poly.pdbx_strand_id
1 'polypeptide(L)'
;MAALAGSAAACLAFAASPAHADAGTARGPSGQTLTVSRADGLPAEGATVRVKGSGFDARKGVYIALCKDNGPGRAPTPCGGGADTSGKAGASQWVSSNPPPYGKGLAVPYGTGGTFEVTIRIGAALSGSVDCAKARCAVVSRSDHTRSADRSQDVRVPVSFDGGDGGFPVWAWAAAGAGAAAVAGGGGALLAARRRRGGSAGAAA
;
A
#
# COMPACT_ATOMS: atom_id res chain seq x y z
N MET A 1 67.30 8.57 12.69
CA MET A 1 66.21 9.08 11.83
C MET A 1 65.39 7.89 11.36
N ALA A 2 64.23 7.63 11.98
CA ALA A 2 63.29 6.59 11.55
C ALA A 2 61.99 7.28 11.13
N ALA A 3 61.58 7.08 9.87
CA ALA A 3 60.43 7.73 9.27
C ALA A 3 59.15 6.95 9.61
N LEU A 4 58.16 7.65 10.19
CA LEU A 4 56.80 7.15 10.41
C LEU A 4 55.99 7.39 9.13
N ALA A 5 55.58 6.30 8.46
CA ALA A 5 54.64 6.35 7.35
C ALA A 5 53.20 6.39 7.90
N GLY A 6 52.49 7.50 7.69
CA GLY A 6 51.09 7.66 8.06
C GLY A 6 50.16 7.19 6.94
N SER A 7 49.35 6.16 7.23
CA SER A 7 48.28 5.71 6.34
C SER A 7 47.06 6.62 6.46
N ALA A 8 46.74 7.36 5.40
CA ALA A 8 45.50 8.13 5.30
C ALA A 8 44.34 7.21 4.89
N ALA A 9 43.41 6.94 5.80
CA ALA A 9 42.16 6.26 5.49
C ALA A 9 41.19 7.26 4.86
N ALA A 10 40.89 7.09 3.57
CA ALA A 10 39.87 7.88 2.88
C ALA A 10 38.47 7.39 3.30
N CYS A 11 37.77 8.20 4.11
CA CYS A 11 36.36 8.00 4.41
C CYS A 11 35.52 8.35 3.17
N LEU A 12 35.06 7.33 2.44
CA LEU A 12 34.01 7.47 1.43
C LEU A 12 32.68 7.70 2.14
N ALA A 13 32.24 8.96 2.21
CA ALA A 13 30.90 9.31 2.65
C ALA A 13 29.90 8.92 1.55
N PHE A 14 29.14 7.84 1.76
CA PHE A 14 27.95 7.55 0.97
C PHE A 14 26.88 8.59 1.30
N ALA A 15 26.63 9.52 0.37
CA ALA A 15 25.45 10.37 0.45
C ALA A 15 24.21 9.47 0.26
N ALA A 16 23.48 9.22 1.35
CA ALA A 16 22.17 8.59 1.27
C ALA A 16 21.24 9.54 0.50
N SER A 17 20.82 9.16 -0.70
CA SER A 17 19.76 9.85 -1.42
C SER A 17 18.51 9.87 -0.54
N PRO A 18 17.75 10.99 -0.47
CA PRO A 18 16.48 10.98 0.23
C PRO A 18 15.59 9.91 -0.40
N ALA A 19 15.14 8.96 0.41
CA ALA A 19 14.12 8.01 -0.02
C ALA A 19 12.85 8.81 -0.34
N HIS A 20 12.62 9.06 -1.62
CA HIS A 20 11.36 9.64 -2.07
C HIS A 20 10.27 8.61 -1.82
N ALA A 21 9.50 8.82 -0.76
CA ALA A 21 8.35 8.01 -0.44
C ALA A 21 7.32 8.11 -1.58
N ASP A 22 7.04 6.99 -2.25
CA ASP A 22 6.24 6.95 -3.48
C ASP A 22 4.75 7.12 -3.18
N ALA A 23 4.02 7.68 -4.15
CA ALA A 23 2.57 7.75 -4.12
C ALA A 23 1.97 6.36 -4.40
N GLY A 24 0.88 6.03 -3.72
CA GLY A 24 0.15 4.78 -3.95
C GLY A 24 -1.11 5.03 -4.76
N THR A 25 -1.42 4.16 -5.73
CA THR A 25 -2.71 4.19 -6.45
C THR A 25 -3.31 2.80 -6.52
N ALA A 26 -4.63 2.71 -6.36
CA ALA A 26 -5.38 1.46 -6.50
C ALA A 26 -6.73 1.69 -7.17
N ARG A 27 -7.31 0.60 -7.69
CA ARG A 27 -8.64 0.59 -8.32
C ARG A 27 -9.66 -0.18 -7.49
N GLY A 28 -10.90 0.30 -7.53
CA GLY A 28 -12.05 -0.33 -6.89
C GLY A 28 -12.79 -1.30 -7.79
N PRO A 29 -13.72 -2.08 -7.22
CA PRO A 29 -14.50 -3.09 -7.93
C PRO A 29 -15.48 -2.49 -8.96
N SER A 30 -15.80 -1.20 -8.88
CA SER A 30 -16.67 -0.51 -9.84
C SER A 30 -15.90 0.49 -10.70
N GLY A 31 -14.59 0.33 -10.84
CA GLY A 31 -13.74 1.19 -11.67
C GLY A 31 -13.26 2.48 -10.99
N GLN A 32 -13.54 2.65 -9.69
CA GLN A 32 -13.02 3.78 -8.92
C GLN A 32 -11.49 3.79 -8.93
N THR A 33 -10.90 4.97 -8.77
CA THR A 33 -9.46 5.13 -8.53
C THR A 33 -9.25 5.91 -7.25
N LEU A 34 -8.32 5.44 -6.41
CA LEU A 34 -7.88 6.12 -5.20
C LEU A 34 -6.36 6.30 -5.25
N THR A 35 -5.88 7.51 -5.01
CA THR A 35 -4.46 7.86 -4.98
C THR A 35 -4.10 8.50 -3.66
N VAL A 36 -3.04 8.02 -3.02
CA VAL A 36 -2.48 8.54 -1.78
C VAL A 36 -1.12 9.17 -2.09
N SER A 37 -0.90 10.40 -1.65
CA SER A 37 0.32 11.16 -1.97
C SER A 37 1.61 10.52 -1.45
N ARG A 38 1.50 9.64 -0.46
CA ARG A 38 2.61 8.87 0.11
C ARG A 38 2.05 7.55 0.66
N ALA A 39 2.55 6.43 0.16
CA ALA A 39 2.12 5.10 0.56
C ALA A 39 3.25 4.23 1.13
N ASP A 40 4.51 4.56 0.87
CA ASP A 40 5.67 3.87 1.43
C ASP A 40 6.44 4.78 2.39
N GLY A 41 7.30 4.21 3.24
CA GLY A 41 8.18 4.96 4.15
C GLY A 41 7.44 6.00 5.00
N LEU A 42 6.27 5.63 5.55
CA LEU A 42 5.51 6.52 6.43
C LEU A 42 6.13 6.48 7.85
N PRO A 43 6.33 7.63 8.52
CA PRO A 43 6.78 7.62 9.92
C PRO A 43 5.76 6.88 10.81
N ALA A 44 6.20 6.05 11.74
CA ALA A 44 5.29 5.26 12.59
C ALA A 44 4.43 6.12 13.52
N GLU A 45 5.00 7.20 14.07
CA GLU A 45 4.29 8.26 14.79
C GLU A 45 3.32 9.03 13.88
N GLY A 46 3.59 8.96 12.58
CA GLY A 46 2.63 9.16 11.52
C GLY A 46 2.96 10.28 10.53
N ALA A 47 2.19 10.34 9.45
CA ALA A 47 2.21 11.41 8.46
C ALA A 47 0.81 11.97 8.17
N THR A 48 0.80 13.18 7.62
CA THR A 48 -0.36 13.74 6.93
C THR A 48 -0.27 13.36 5.45
N VAL A 49 -1.30 12.72 4.91
CA VAL A 49 -1.37 12.31 3.50
C VAL A 49 -2.57 12.93 2.81
N ARG A 50 -2.38 13.31 1.55
CA ARG A 50 -3.47 13.73 0.66
C ARG A 50 -4.00 12.49 -0.06
N VAL A 51 -5.32 12.37 -0.11
CA VAL A 51 -6.03 11.29 -0.80
C VAL A 51 -6.94 11.88 -1.86
N LYS A 52 -6.77 11.46 -3.10
CA LYS A 52 -7.62 11.83 -4.23
C LYS A 52 -8.43 10.61 -4.67
N GLY A 53 -9.71 10.80 -4.93
CA GLY A 53 -10.59 9.78 -5.49
C GLY A 53 -11.28 10.25 -6.76
N SER A 54 -11.61 9.32 -7.64
CA SER A 54 -12.42 9.55 -8.85
C SER A 54 -13.23 8.32 -9.24
N GLY A 55 -14.38 8.52 -9.89
CA GLY A 55 -15.24 7.43 -10.37
C GLY A 55 -16.14 6.81 -9.30
N PHE A 56 -16.26 7.43 -8.12
CA PHE A 56 -17.14 6.96 -7.05
C PHE A 56 -18.61 7.21 -7.39
N ASP A 57 -19.50 6.34 -6.90
CA ASP A 57 -20.95 6.59 -6.97
C ASP A 57 -21.31 7.64 -5.91
N ALA A 58 -21.47 8.89 -6.34
CA ALA A 58 -21.77 10.03 -5.47
C ALA A 58 -23.12 9.94 -4.74
N ARG A 59 -23.98 8.96 -5.09
CA ARG A 59 -25.22 8.66 -4.36
C ARG A 59 -24.99 7.86 -3.09
N LYS A 60 -23.77 7.38 -2.84
CA LYS A 60 -23.38 6.68 -1.61
C LYS A 60 -22.16 7.36 -1.00
N GLY A 61 -22.22 7.69 0.29
CA GLY A 61 -21.08 8.25 0.99
C GLY A 61 -20.02 7.20 1.30
N VAL A 62 -18.78 7.66 1.47
CA VAL A 62 -17.63 6.82 1.87
C VAL A 62 -16.84 7.47 3.00
N TYR A 63 -16.20 6.65 3.81
CA TYR A 63 -15.10 7.05 4.67
C TYR A 63 -13.76 6.80 4.01
N ILE A 64 -12.85 7.75 4.16
CA ILE A 64 -11.44 7.63 3.80
C ILE A 64 -10.64 7.55 5.10
N ALA A 65 -9.93 6.43 5.34
CA ALA A 65 -9.17 6.21 6.56
C ALA A 65 -8.06 5.18 6.37
N LEU A 66 -7.07 5.16 7.26
CA LEU A 66 -6.17 4.01 7.41
C LEU A 66 -6.94 2.86 8.08
N CYS A 67 -6.87 1.67 7.51
CA CYS A 67 -7.48 0.47 8.09
C CYS A 67 -6.53 -0.71 8.01
N LYS A 68 -6.70 -1.67 8.93
CA LYS A 68 -6.16 -3.01 8.74
C LYS A 68 -6.81 -3.65 7.52
N ASP A 69 -6.00 -4.16 6.60
CA ASP A 69 -6.48 -4.92 5.46
C ASP A 69 -6.64 -6.40 5.85
N ASN A 70 -7.89 -6.84 5.98
CA ASN A 70 -8.22 -8.23 6.30
C ASN A 70 -8.30 -9.13 5.04
N GLY A 71 -7.91 -8.62 3.88
CA GLY A 71 -7.87 -9.35 2.62
C GLY A 71 -9.12 -9.18 1.74
N PRO A 72 -9.11 -9.79 0.53
CA PRO A 72 -10.17 -9.66 -0.46
C PRO A 72 -11.55 -10.07 0.07
N GLY A 73 -12.58 -9.29 -0.26
CA GLY A 73 -13.97 -9.54 0.16
C GLY A 73 -14.25 -9.37 1.66
N ARG A 74 -13.22 -9.13 2.48
CA ARG A 74 -13.35 -8.95 3.94
C ARG A 74 -13.37 -7.46 4.28
N ALA A 75 -14.22 -7.07 5.23
CA ALA A 75 -14.27 -5.69 5.69
C ALA A 75 -12.87 -5.25 6.21
N PRO A 76 -12.33 -4.11 5.75
CA PRO A 76 -11.14 -3.53 6.34
C PRO A 76 -11.52 -2.95 7.71
N THR A 77 -10.91 -3.48 8.76
CA THR A 77 -11.20 -3.14 10.17
C THR A 77 -10.16 -3.75 11.10
N PRO A 78 -9.77 -3.11 12.22
CA PRO A 78 -10.16 -1.77 12.64
C PRO A 78 -9.64 -0.69 11.70
N CYS A 79 -10.26 0.50 11.76
CA CYS A 79 -9.83 1.69 11.04
C CYS A 79 -9.48 2.80 12.03
N GLY A 80 -8.53 3.66 11.64
CA GLY A 80 -8.13 4.84 12.40
C GLY A 80 -9.21 5.90 12.45
N GLY A 81 -9.13 6.75 13.47
CA GLY A 81 -9.99 7.92 13.66
C GLY A 81 -11.37 7.65 14.26
N GLY A 82 -11.88 6.42 14.23
CA GLY A 82 -13.21 6.11 14.74
C GLY A 82 -14.31 6.96 14.06
N ALA A 83 -15.42 7.19 14.76
CA ALA A 83 -16.43 8.13 14.32
C ALA A 83 -16.01 9.55 14.74
N ASP A 84 -15.42 10.32 13.82
CA ASP A 84 -15.13 11.73 14.04
C ASP A 84 -16.40 12.57 13.95
N THR A 85 -17.17 12.62 15.04
CA THR A 85 -18.40 13.39 15.16
C THR A 85 -18.15 14.90 15.24
N SER A 86 -16.88 15.31 15.40
CA SER A 86 -16.46 16.71 15.47
C SER A 86 -15.94 17.26 14.14
N GLY A 87 -15.51 16.38 13.23
CA GLY A 87 -14.78 16.70 12.00
C GLY A 87 -13.35 17.22 12.22
N LYS A 88 -12.81 17.10 13.44
CA LYS A 88 -11.52 17.68 13.86
C LYS A 88 -10.46 16.64 14.19
N ALA A 89 -10.82 15.36 14.30
CA ALA A 89 -9.86 14.30 14.64
C ALA A 89 -8.87 14.06 13.50
N GLY A 90 -9.28 14.30 12.25
CA GLY A 90 -8.41 14.32 11.06
C GLY A 90 -7.83 12.95 10.66
N ALA A 91 -8.08 11.89 11.42
CA ALA A 91 -7.61 10.53 11.12
C ALA A 91 -8.53 9.78 10.13
N SER A 92 -9.71 10.33 9.85
CA SER A 92 -10.60 9.89 8.79
C SER A 92 -11.36 11.08 8.20
N GLN A 93 -11.89 10.92 6.99
CA GLN A 93 -12.77 11.91 6.37
C GLN A 93 -14.02 11.23 5.81
N TRP A 94 -15.18 11.80 6.10
CA TRP A 94 -16.44 11.41 5.45
C TRP A 94 -16.61 12.22 4.16
N VAL A 95 -16.82 11.52 3.04
CA VAL A 95 -17.17 12.12 1.76
C VAL A 95 -18.59 11.69 1.41
N SER A 96 -19.51 12.64 1.26
CA SER A 96 -20.90 12.39 0.88
C SER A 96 -21.56 13.65 0.35
N SER A 97 -22.24 13.55 -0.80
CA SER A 97 -23.08 14.63 -1.32
C SER A 97 -24.50 14.59 -0.76
N ASN A 98 -24.86 13.53 -0.03
CA ASN A 98 -26.19 13.34 0.55
C ASN A 98 -26.10 12.82 2.01
N PRO A 99 -25.39 13.50 2.92
CA PRO A 99 -25.30 13.05 4.29
C PRO A 99 -26.66 13.21 5.01
N PRO A 100 -26.99 12.32 5.96
CA PRO A 100 -28.04 12.57 6.96
C PRO A 100 -27.88 13.93 7.66
N PRO A 101 -28.94 14.48 8.30
CA PRO A 101 -28.88 15.81 8.92
C PRO A 101 -27.69 16.03 9.87
N TYR A 102 -27.31 15.04 10.67
CA TYR A 102 -26.15 15.13 11.59
C TYR A 102 -24.79 15.21 10.87
N GLY A 103 -24.73 14.80 9.61
CA GLY A 103 -23.51 14.83 8.81
C GLY A 103 -23.29 16.15 8.07
N LYS A 104 -24.27 17.05 8.08
CA LYS A 104 -24.12 18.38 7.48
C LYS A 104 -23.02 19.14 8.20
N GLY A 105 -22.02 19.62 7.46
CA GLY A 105 -20.84 20.28 7.99
C GLY A 105 -19.71 19.34 8.44
N LEU A 106 -19.94 18.02 8.47
CA LEU A 106 -18.90 17.01 8.71
C LEU A 106 -18.43 16.34 7.42
N ALA A 107 -19.36 16.04 6.52
CA ALA A 107 -19.06 15.41 5.23
C ALA A 107 -18.59 16.44 4.20
N VAL A 108 -17.56 16.07 3.44
CA VAL A 108 -17.14 16.80 2.24
C VAL A 108 -17.96 16.28 1.06
N PRO A 109 -18.60 17.14 0.25
CA PRO A 109 -19.34 16.66 -0.92
C PRO A 109 -18.40 16.13 -2.01
N TYR A 110 -18.89 15.18 -2.80
CA TYR A 110 -18.20 14.79 -4.03
C TYR A 110 -18.24 15.93 -5.05
N GLY A 111 -17.18 16.03 -5.85
CA GLY A 111 -17.17 16.77 -7.11
C GLY A 111 -17.69 15.92 -8.29
N THR A 112 -17.66 16.53 -9.48
CA THR A 112 -18.10 15.92 -10.74
C THR A 112 -17.42 14.58 -11.00
N GLY A 113 -18.19 13.58 -11.44
CA GLY A 113 -17.65 12.24 -11.72
C GLY A 113 -17.25 11.45 -10.47
N GLY A 114 -17.79 11.80 -9.30
CA GLY A 114 -17.50 11.12 -8.04
C GLY A 114 -16.08 11.41 -7.55
N THR A 115 -15.59 12.62 -7.78
CA THR A 115 -14.25 13.01 -7.36
C THR A 115 -14.22 13.55 -5.94
N PHE A 116 -13.09 13.44 -5.27
CA PHE A 116 -12.81 14.16 -4.03
C PHE A 116 -11.31 14.32 -3.84
N GLU A 117 -10.93 15.30 -3.02
CA GLU A 117 -9.58 15.46 -2.51
C GLU A 117 -9.67 15.81 -1.02
N VAL A 118 -9.03 15.00 -0.19
CA VAL A 118 -9.09 15.12 1.27
C VAL A 118 -7.70 14.91 1.86
N THR A 119 -7.49 15.41 3.08
CA THR A 119 -6.25 15.21 3.82
C THR A 119 -6.56 14.48 5.11
N ILE A 120 -5.80 13.41 5.40
CA ILE A 120 -5.95 12.64 6.64
C ILE A 120 -4.59 12.45 7.31
N ARG A 121 -4.58 12.37 8.64
CA ARG A 121 -3.42 12.09 9.48
C ARG A 121 -3.42 10.60 9.85
N ILE A 122 -2.40 9.86 9.43
CA ILE A 122 -2.29 8.40 9.63
C ILE A 122 -1.02 8.05 10.41
N GLY A 123 -1.10 7.13 11.36
CA GLY A 123 0.03 6.58 12.10
C GLY A 123 -0.04 5.06 12.13
N ALA A 124 1.05 4.39 12.51
CA ALA A 124 1.12 2.94 12.48
C ALA A 124 0.13 2.29 13.48
N ALA A 125 -0.13 2.93 14.62
CA ALA A 125 -1.06 2.40 15.62
C ALA A 125 -2.52 2.66 15.24
N LEU A 126 -3.32 1.58 15.21
CA LEU A 126 -4.77 1.61 15.15
C LEU A 126 -5.39 1.15 16.47
N SER A 127 -6.66 1.50 16.69
CA SER A 127 -7.44 1.00 17.83
C SER A 127 -7.44 -0.54 17.88
N GLY A 128 -7.52 -1.12 19.07
CA GLY A 128 -7.54 -2.59 19.23
C GLY A 128 -6.16 -3.23 19.06
N SER A 129 -5.09 -2.49 19.39
CA SER A 129 -3.71 -2.97 19.43
C SER A 129 -3.12 -3.43 18.09
N VAL A 130 -3.65 -2.93 16.97
CA VAL A 130 -3.10 -3.21 15.64
C VAL A 130 -1.96 -2.23 15.35
N ASP A 131 -0.80 -2.79 15.01
CA ASP A 131 0.39 -2.05 14.58
C ASP A 131 0.62 -2.26 13.07
N CYS A 132 0.31 -1.25 12.27
CA CYS A 132 0.47 -1.24 10.81
C CYS A 132 1.93 -1.19 10.34
N ALA A 133 2.92 -1.04 11.23
CA ALA A 133 4.31 -1.31 10.89
C ALA A 133 4.58 -2.83 10.79
N LYS A 134 3.71 -3.66 11.36
CA LYS A 134 3.84 -5.13 11.43
C LYS A 134 2.68 -5.87 10.76
N ALA A 135 1.54 -5.22 10.60
CA ALA A 135 0.34 -5.77 9.99
C ALA A 135 0.09 -5.14 8.61
N ARG A 136 -0.63 -5.86 7.74
CA ARG A 136 -1.10 -5.29 6.48
C ARG A 136 -2.15 -4.21 6.74
N CYS A 137 -1.84 -3.01 6.30
CA CYS A 137 -2.76 -1.89 6.34
C CYS A 137 -2.83 -1.19 4.99
N ALA A 138 -3.93 -0.47 4.79
CA ALA A 138 -4.17 0.31 3.59
C ALA A 138 -4.89 1.60 3.95
N VAL A 139 -4.68 2.65 3.16
CA VAL A 139 -5.64 3.75 3.11
C VAL A 139 -6.81 3.26 2.26
N VAL A 140 -8.00 3.33 2.84
CA VAL A 140 -9.20 2.70 2.29
C VAL A 140 -10.31 3.72 2.10
N SER A 141 -10.96 3.67 0.94
CA SER A 141 -12.34 4.13 0.81
C SER A 141 -13.28 2.99 1.18
N ARG A 142 -14.30 3.25 2.01
CA ARG A 142 -15.31 2.27 2.39
C ARG A 142 -16.66 2.94 2.46
N SER A 143 -17.73 2.28 1.99
CA SER A 143 -19.09 2.82 2.15
C SER A 143 -19.33 3.22 3.61
N ASP A 144 -20.00 4.36 3.80
CA ASP A 144 -20.22 4.92 5.13
C ASP A 144 -21.16 4.06 6.00
N HIS A 145 -21.37 4.50 7.23
CA HIS A 145 -22.13 3.75 8.23
C HIS A 145 -23.61 3.57 7.86
N THR A 146 -24.15 4.32 6.89
CA THR A 146 -25.51 4.10 6.38
C THR A 146 -25.61 2.86 5.50
N ARG A 147 -24.47 2.32 5.04
CA ARG A 147 -24.37 1.15 4.14
C ARG A 147 -23.14 0.30 4.47
N SER A 148 -22.95 -0.04 5.74
CA SER A 148 -21.72 -0.69 6.23
C SER A 148 -21.38 -2.04 5.56
N ALA A 149 -22.39 -2.76 5.05
CA ALA A 149 -22.21 -4.01 4.30
C ALA A 149 -21.85 -3.81 2.82
N ASP A 150 -22.11 -2.65 2.23
CA ASP A 150 -21.88 -2.38 0.81
C ASP A 150 -20.39 -2.21 0.55
N ARG A 151 -19.77 -3.13 -0.21
CA ARG A 151 -18.34 -3.09 -0.57
C ARG A 151 -18.08 -2.59 -1.99
N SER A 152 -19.10 -2.10 -2.70
CA SER A 152 -18.96 -1.60 -4.08
C SER A 152 -18.07 -0.37 -4.20
N GLN A 153 -17.80 0.34 -3.10
CA GLN A 153 -16.93 1.53 -3.08
C GLN A 153 -15.60 1.28 -2.36
N ASP A 154 -15.24 0.01 -2.14
CA ASP A 154 -14.00 -0.35 -1.47
C ASP A 154 -12.80 -0.23 -2.42
N VAL A 155 -11.92 0.72 -2.14
CA VAL A 155 -10.61 0.85 -2.77
C VAL A 155 -9.56 0.80 -1.69
N ARG A 156 -8.51 0.00 -1.89
CA ARG A 156 -7.44 -0.21 -0.90
C ARG A 156 -6.11 0.15 -1.52
N VAL A 157 -5.50 1.23 -1.05
CA VAL A 157 -4.11 1.58 -1.39
C VAL A 157 -3.24 1.04 -0.26
N PRO A 158 -2.47 -0.05 -0.47
CA PRO A 158 -1.58 -0.58 0.55
C PRO A 158 -0.59 0.49 1.01
N VAL A 159 -0.25 0.47 2.30
CA VAL A 159 0.76 1.36 2.85
C VAL A 159 1.77 0.62 3.73
N SER A 160 2.96 1.19 3.87
CA SER A 160 4.04 0.74 4.75
C SER A 160 4.56 1.88 5.61
N PHE A 161 4.94 1.54 6.84
CA PHE A 161 5.51 2.45 7.81
C PHE A 161 6.97 2.07 8.10
N ASP A 162 7.84 3.07 8.27
CA ASP A 162 9.21 2.89 8.74
C ASP A 162 9.17 2.49 10.21
N GLY A 163 9.86 1.40 10.57
CA GLY A 163 9.96 0.96 11.97
C GLY A 163 9.77 -0.54 12.26
N GLY A 164 10.05 -1.42 11.30
CA GLY A 164 10.14 -2.85 11.58
C GLY A 164 11.30 -3.50 10.84
N ASP A 165 12.24 -4.06 11.59
CA ASP A 165 13.21 -5.05 11.11
C ASP A 165 12.43 -6.24 10.52
N GLY A 166 12.03 -6.14 9.24
CA GLY A 166 11.09 -7.07 8.60
C GLY A 166 9.89 -6.45 7.87
N GLY A 167 9.90 -5.14 7.57
CA GLY A 167 8.88 -4.51 6.73
C GLY A 167 8.70 -5.25 5.40
N PHE A 168 7.48 -5.77 5.15
CA PHE A 168 7.13 -6.34 3.85
C PHE A 168 7.01 -5.20 2.85
N PRO A 169 7.90 -5.11 1.85
CA PRO A 169 7.90 -3.96 0.96
C PRO A 169 6.67 -3.99 0.05
N VAL A 170 6.15 -2.82 -0.33
CA VAL A 170 4.92 -2.69 -1.13
C VAL A 170 4.95 -3.50 -2.44
N TRP A 171 6.14 -3.71 -3.01
CA TRP A 171 6.33 -4.52 -4.22
C TRP A 171 6.09 -6.03 -3.99
N ALA A 172 6.25 -6.54 -2.78
CA ALA A 172 5.89 -7.91 -2.43
C ALA A 172 4.37 -8.16 -2.58
N TRP A 173 3.55 -7.09 -2.57
CA TRP A 173 2.11 -7.17 -2.85
C TRP A 173 1.76 -7.12 -4.32
N ALA A 174 2.55 -6.43 -5.16
CA ALA A 174 2.30 -6.35 -6.60
C ALA A 174 2.38 -7.73 -7.29
N ALA A 175 3.27 -8.60 -6.83
CA ALA A 175 3.43 -9.96 -7.36
C ALA A 175 2.28 -10.92 -7.03
N ALA A 176 1.42 -10.61 -6.06
CA ALA A 176 0.27 -11.44 -5.71
C ALA A 176 -1.03 -11.00 -6.42
N GLY A 177 -1.05 -9.80 -7.03
CA GLY A 177 -2.22 -9.24 -7.71
C GLY A 177 -2.18 -9.33 -9.24
N ALA A 178 -1.00 -9.43 -9.84
CA ALA A 178 -0.84 -9.75 -11.25
C ALA A 178 -0.61 -11.27 -11.37
N GLY A 179 -1.52 -11.99 -12.05
CA GLY A 179 -1.32 -13.40 -12.33
C GLY A 179 0.07 -13.64 -12.91
N ALA A 180 0.86 -14.49 -12.26
CA ALA A 180 2.21 -14.81 -12.67
C ALA A 180 2.21 -15.54 -14.01
N ALA A 181 2.33 -14.80 -15.11
CA ALA A 181 2.89 -15.32 -16.35
C ALA A 181 4.41 -15.35 -16.15
N ALA A 182 4.93 -16.48 -15.66
CA ALA A 182 6.36 -16.76 -15.66
C ALA A 182 6.83 -16.91 -17.12
N VAL A 183 7.34 -15.82 -17.70
CA VAL A 183 8.20 -15.90 -18.88
C VAL A 183 9.58 -16.36 -18.43
N ALA A 184 9.81 -17.66 -18.54
CA ALA A 184 11.15 -18.22 -18.57
C ALA A 184 11.81 -17.85 -19.90
N GLY A 185 12.97 -17.19 -19.83
CA GLY A 185 13.86 -16.95 -20.96
C GLY A 185 14.80 -15.78 -20.65
N GLY A 186 16.11 -15.87 -20.83
CA GLY A 186 16.96 -16.93 -21.32
C GLY A 186 18.42 -16.45 -21.26
N GLY A 187 19.31 -17.38 -20.97
CA GLY A 187 20.77 -17.23 -21.06
C GLY A 187 21.33 -18.62 -20.76
N GLY A 188 21.75 -19.42 -21.73
CA GLY A 188 22.69 -19.07 -22.78
C GLY A 188 24.04 -19.67 -22.39
N ALA A 189 24.17 -21.00 -22.46
CA ALA A 189 25.46 -21.69 -22.43
C ALA A 189 25.35 -23.03 -23.16
N LEU A 190 25.53 -22.96 -24.48
CA LEU A 190 25.90 -24.09 -25.32
C LEU A 190 27.27 -24.60 -24.87
N LEU A 191 27.33 -25.80 -24.30
CA LEU A 191 28.54 -26.62 -24.33
C LEU A 191 28.21 -27.93 -25.02
N ALA A 192 28.44 -27.92 -26.33
CA ALA A 192 28.39 -29.10 -27.17
C ALA A 192 29.62 -29.99 -26.92
N ALA A 193 29.31 -31.29 -26.93
CA ALA A 193 30.13 -32.39 -27.44
C ALA A 193 31.40 -32.79 -26.67
N ARG A 194 31.27 -33.86 -25.88
CA ARG A 194 32.34 -34.86 -25.75
C ARG A 194 31.83 -36.23 -26.17
N ARG A 195 32.10 -36.57 -27.42
CA ARG A 195 31.79 -37.84 -28.08
C ARG A 195 32.85 -38.89 -27.72
N ARG A 196 32.44 -39.98 -27.05
CA ARG A 196 33.10 -41.32 -27.04
C ARG A 196 31.96 -42.34 -26.91
N ARG A 197 31.45 -42.96 -27.98
CA ARG A 197 31.92 -44.17 -28.70
C ARG A 197 32.36 -45.32 -27.77
N GLY A 198 31.62 -46.44 -27.87
CA GLY A 198 31.83 -47.77 -27.29
C GLY A 198 30.59 -48.18 -26.49
N GLY A 199 29.61 -48.93 -27.04
CA GLY A 199 29.63 -50.40 -27.20
C GLY A 199 29.24 -51.06 -25.87
N SER A 200 28.34 -52.02 -25.71
CA SER A 200 27.61 -52.92 -26.59
C SER A 200 26.44 -53.52 -25.79
N ALA A 201 25.40 -53.95 -26.52
CA ALA A 201 24.37 -54.96 -26.22
C ALA A 201 24.04 -55.35 -24.76
N GLY A 202 22.78 -55.17 -24.40
CA GLY A 202 22.09 -56.03 -23.44
C GLY A 202 21.51 -57.25 -24.15
N ALA A 203 21.54 -58.40 -23.50
CA ALA A 203 20.56 -59.47 -23.65
C ALA A 203 20.50 -60.24 -22.33
N ALA A 204 19.30 -60.31 -21.78
CA ALA A 204 18.94 -61.19 -20.68
C ALA A 204 18.54 -62.55 -21.25
N ALA A 205 19.14 -63.61 -20.70
CA ALA A 205 18.59 -64.94 -20.41
C ALA A 205 19.74 -65.86 -19.98
#